data_AF-A0A661KBX9-F1
#
_entry.id   AF-A0A661KBX9-F1
#
_cell.length_a   1.000
_cell.length_b   1.000
_cell.length_c   1.000
_cell.angle_alpha   90.00
_cell.angle_beta   90.00
_cell.angle_gamma   90.00
#
_symmetry.space_group_name_H-M   'P 1'
#
loop_
_entity.id
_entity.type
_entity.pdbx_description
1 polymer ?
#
loop_
_entity_poly.entity_id
_entity_poly.type
_entity_poly.pdbx_seq_one_letter_code
_entity_poly.pdbx_strand_id
1 'polypeptide(L)'
;EERWVVKLPNDERIKRIQSLLDALNILWGGGRTARMLSDLSPKFLAYARLKVKHPVFLEALKADFVDGSYRLLLAPLINALARFKNKIETVIFGIDPGFLANEEEVKSELSEHGSVTTVSDAVQIAKRDVEKIWSS
;
A
#
# COMPACT_ATOMS: atom_id res chain seq x y z
N GLU A 1 -36.35 -1.57 17.67
CA GLU A 1 -34.98 -1.73 18.21
C GLU A 1 -34.17 -0.48 17.88
N GLU A 2 -33.70 0.24 18.89
CA GLU A 2 -32.73 1.32 18.68
C GLU A 2 -31.37 0.70 18.36
N ARG A 3 -30.91 0.92 17.12
CA ARG A 3 -29.60 0.48 16.65
C ARG A 3 -28.55 1.46 17.15
N TRP A 4 -27.86 1.12 18.22
CA TRP A 4 -26.74 1.91 18.74
C TRP A 4 -25.63 2.01 17.67
N VAL A 5 -25.34 3.24 17.23
CA VAL A 5 -24.20 3.52 16.32
C VAL A 5 -23.06 4.08 17.15
N VAL A 6 -22.06 3.24 17.46
CA VAL A 6 -20.82 3.69 18.08
C VAL A 6 -19.97 4.38 17.02
N LYS A 7 -19.82 5.70 17.12
CA LYS A 7 -18.94 6.49 16.23
C LYS A 7 -17.57 6.66 16.89
N LEU A 8 -16.54 6.12 16.27
CA LEU A 8 -15.16 6.27 16.73
C LEU A 8 -14.70 7.74 16.51
N PRO A 9 -14.06 8.40 17.49
CA PRO A 9 -13.46 9.72 17.30
C PRO A 9 -12.47 9.74 16.15
N ASN A 10 -12.36 10.85 15.43
CA ASN A 10 -11.48 10.97 14.26
C ASN A 10 -10.01 10.69 14.63
N ASP A 11 -9.53 11.20 15.76
CA ASP A 11 -8.15 10.98 16.22
C ASP A 11 -7.84 9.50 16.45
N GLU A 12 -8.80 8.76 17.02
CA GLU A 12 -8.66 7.33 17.25
C GLU A 12 -8.69 6.55 15.92
N ARG A 13 -9.43 7.02 14.91
CA ARG A 13 -9.41 6.45 13.55
C ARG A 13 -8.08 6.67 12.86
N ILE A 14 -7.54 7.89 12.92
CA ILE A 14 -6.22 8.24 12.38
C ILE A 14 -5.16 7.37 13.04
N LYS A 15 -5.13 7.33 14.38
CA LYS A 15 -4.19 6.55 15.16
C LYS A 15 -4.20 5.07 14.77
N ARG A 16 -5.37 4.47 14.58
CA ARG A 16 -5.50 3.06 14.18
C ARG A 16 -4.95 2.79 12.78
N ILE A 17 -5.24 3.67 11.82
CA ILE A 17 -4.72 3.52 10.46
C ILE A 17 -3.20 3.72 10.45
N GLN A 18 -2.69 4.72 11.16
CA GLN A 18 -1.25 4.93 11.28
C GLN A 18 -0.55 3.75 11.95
N SER A 19 -1.14 3.18 13.01
CA SER A 19 -0.61 1.97 13.68
C SER A 19 -0.59 0.76 12.73
N LEU A 20 -1.63 0.60 11.90
CA LEU A 20 -1.67 -0.45 10.88
C LEU A 20 -0.55 -0.26 9.84
N LEU A 21 -0.34 0.98 9.37
CA LEU A 21 0.73 1.31 8.43
C LEU A 21 2.11 1.05 9.05
N ASP A 22 2.33 1.42 10.31
CA ASP A 22 3.58 1.13 11.02
C ASP A 22 3.83 -0.38 11.16
N ALA A 23 2.77 -1.17 11.40
CA ALA A 23 2.88 -2.61 11.53
C ALA A 23 3.36 -3.31 10.24
N LEU A 24 3.14 -2.72 9.06
CA LEU A 24 3.63 -3.28 7.79
C LEU A 24 5.16 -3.36 7.75
N ASN A 25 5.87 -2.40 8.35
CA ASN A 25 7.34 -2.37 8.35
C ASN A 25 7.97 -3.45 9.25
N ILE A 26 7.22 -4.00 10.20
CA ILE A 26 7.72 -4.92 11.22
C ILE A 26 6.89 -6.21 11.27
N LEU A 27 6.30 -6.59 10.13
CA LEU A 27 5.47 -7.78 10.08
C LEU A 27 6.36 -9.03 10.08
N TRP A 28 6.27 -9.83 11.13
CA TRP A 28 6.97 -11.10 11.26
C TRP A 28 5.98 -12.26 11.30
N GLY A 29 6.28 -13.30 10.52
CA GLY A 29 5.59 -14.58 10.51
C GLY A 29 6.33 -15.63 11.32
N GLY A 30 5.58 -16.63 11.80
CA GLY A 30 6.07 -17.71 12.65
C GLY A 30 5.86 -17.41 14.13
N GLY A 31 4.98 -18.18 14.78
CA GLY A 31 4.81 -18.10 16.24
C GLY A 31 6.02 -18.70 16.97
N ARG A 32 6.18 -18.42 18.27
CA ARG A 32 7.29 -18.96 19.12
C ARG A 32 7.58 -20.46 18.95
N THR A 33 6.58 -21.25 18.57
CA THR A 33 6.67 -22.71 18.41
C THR A 33 7.26 -23.12 17.06
N ALA A 34 7.06 -22.33 16.01
CA ALA A 34 7.63 -22.56 14.69
C ALA A 34 8.96 -21.80 14.63
N ARG A 35 10.10 -22.49 14.69
CA ARG A 35 11.46 -21.88 14.62
C ARG A 35 11.76 -21.19 13.27
N MET A 36 10.76 -20.82 12.49
CA MET A 36 10.88 -20.00 11.28
C MET A 36 10.57 -18.55 11.63
N LEU A 37 11.62 -17.74 11.75
CA LEU A 37 11.50 -16.28 11.69
C LEU A 37 11.38 -15.90 10.21
N SER A 38 10.15 -15.74 9.73
CA SER A 38 9.92 -15.28 8.36
C SER A 38 9.59 -13.79 8.38
N ASP A 39 10.43 -12.97 7.75
CA ASP A 39 10.09 -11.58 7.47
C ASP A 39 8.89 -11.54 6.50
N LEU A 40 7.78 -10.95 6.94
CA LEU A 40 6.57 -10.75 6.15
C LEU A 40 6.37 -9.27 5.78
N SER A 41 7.34 -8.40 6.07
CA SER A 41 7.30 -7.02 5.63
C SER A 41 7.16 -6.96 4.10
N PRO A 42 6.25 -6.15 3.56
CA PRO A 42 6.07 -6.06 2.13
C PRO A 42 7.32 -5.44 1.51
N LYS A 43 7.78 -6.00 0.39
CA LYS A 43 8.87 -5.40 -0.43
C LYS A 43 8.34 -4.49 -1.54
N PHE A 44 7.02 -4.48 -1.72
CA PHE A 44 6.28 -3.58 -2.60
C PHE A 44 5.00 -3.12 -1.90
N LEU A 45 4.70 -1.83 -1.95
CA LEU A 45 3.51 -1.21 -1.38
C LEU A 45 2.83 -0.33 -2.42
N ALA A 46 1.52 -0.49 -2.60
CA ALA A 46 0.69 0.42 -3.37
C ALA A 46 -0.39 1.04 -2.47
N TYR A 47 -0.37 2.36 -2.34
CA TYR A 47 -1.34 3.13 -1.57
C TYR A 47 -2.09 4.08 -2.50
N ALA A 48 -3.42 4.10 -2.36
CA ALA A 48 -4.27 5.07 -3.04
C ALA A 48 -5.34 5.58 -2.10
N ARG A 49 -5.46 6.90 -1.99
CA ARG A 49 -6.59 7.55 -1.34
C ARG A 49 -7.63 7.91 -2.40
N LEU A 50 -8.88 7.52 -2.16
CA LEU A 50 -9.98 7.74 -3.10
C LEU A 50 -11.12 8.53 -2.45
N LYS A 51 -11.83 9.30 -3.28
CA LYS A 51 -13.10 9.99 -2.95
C LYS A 51 -14.27 9.03 -2.75
N VAL A 52 -14.09 7.75 -3.05
CA VAL A 52 -15.13 6.72 -3.02
C VAL A 52 -14.61 5.49 -2.27
N LYS A 53 -15.53 4.74 -1.65
CA LYS A 53 -15.21 3.48 -0.96
C LYS A 53 -15.06 2.34 -1.97
N HIS A 54 -13.95 2.31 -2.69
CA HIS A 54 -13.65 1.28 -3.69
C HIS A 54 -12.25 0.69 -3.49
N PRO A 55 -12.08 -0.64 -3.51
CA PRO A 55 -10.77 -1.27 -3.41
C PRO A 55 -10.07 -1.25 -4.77
N VAL A 56 -9.45 -0.12 -5.13
CA VAL A 56 -8.91 0.14 -6.48
C VAL A 56 -7.89 -0.89 -6.96
N PHE A 57 -7.11 -1.49 -6.05
CA PHE A 57 -6.07 -2.45 -6.39
C PHE A 57 -6.51 -3.93 -6.30
N LEU A 58 -7.77 -4.19 -5.95
CA LEU A 58 -8.29 -5.56 -5.89
C LEU A 58 -8.18 -6.19 -7.29
N GLU A 59 -7.51 -7.35 -7.40
CA GLU A 59 -7.18 -8.05 -8.66
C GLU A 59 -6.27 -7.26 -9.64
N ALA A 60 -5.75 -6.09 -9.24
CA ALA A 60 -4.88 -5.27 -10.11
C ALA A 60 -3.39 -5.43 -9.81
N LEU A 61 -3.04 -6.21 -8.78
CA LEU A 61 -1.66 -6.51 -8.41
C LEU A 61 -1.32 -7.94 -8.80
N LYS A 62 -0.41 -8.11 -9.77
CA LYS A 62 0.06 -9.43 -10.20
C LYS A 62 1.57 -9.40 -10.41
N ALA A 63 2.24 -10.43 -9.93
CA ALA A 63 3.66 -10.65 -10.15
C ALA A 63 3.91 -12.10 -10.56
N ASP A 64 4.87 -12.30 -11.46
CA ASP A 64 5.36 -13.62 -11.85
C ASP A 64 6.71 -13.85 -11.18
N PHE A 65 6.99 -15.09 -10.77
CA PHE A 65 8.28 -15.48 -10.22
C PHE A 65 9.07 -16.24 -11.28
N VAL A 66 10.13 -15.61 -11.79
CA VAL A 66 10.95 -16.12 -12.90
C VAL A 66 12.42 -15.95 -12.53
N ASP A 67 13.23 -16.98 -12.74
CA ASP A 67 14.68 -16.96 -12.48
C ASP A 67 15.07 -16.47 -11.07
N GLY A 68 14.29 -16.88 -10.06
CA GLY A 68 14.56 -16.56 -8.66
C GLY A 68 14.17 -15.13 -8.24
N SER A 69 13.53 -14.36 -9.12
CA SER A 69 13.14 -12.97 -8.87
C SER A 69 11.66 -12.72 -9.19
N TYR A 70 11.05 -11.75 -8.53
CA TYR A 70 9.70 -11.31 -8.85
C TYR A 70 9.73 -10.30 -9.98
N ARG A 71 8.87 -10.49 -10.99
CA ARG A 71 8.60 -9.50 -12.04
C ARG A 71 7.17 -8.98 -11.85
N LEU A 72 7.03 -7.68 -11.66
CA LEU A 72 5.71 -7.06 -11.50
C LEU A 72 5.05 -6.86 -12.87
N LEU A 73 3.81 -7.33 -13.04
CA LEU A 73 3.01 -7.05 -14.23
C LEU A 73 2.29 -5.72 -14.04
N LEU A 74 2.72 -4.71 -14.80
CA LEU A 74 2.26 -3.34 -14.65
C LEU A 74 0.87 -3.07 -15.26
N ALA A 75 0.51 -3.77 -16.35
CA ALA A 75 -0.70 -3.48 -17.10
C ALA A 75 -1.99 -3.53 -16.26
N PRO A 76 -2.26 -4.54 -15.41
CA PRO A 76 -3.45 -4.54 -14.55
C PRO A 76 -3.49 -3.36 -13.58
N LEU A 77 -2.34 -3.02 -12.99
CA LEU A 77 -2.19 -1.93 -12.03
C LEU A 77 -2.44 -0.56 -12.70
N ILE A 78 -1.80 -0.31 -13.85
CA ILE A 78 -1.96 0.91 -14.63
C ILE A 78 -3.42 1.06 -15.10
N ASN A 79 -4.04 -0.01 -15.57
CA ASN A 79 -5.44 0.01 -16.00
C ASN A 79 -6.39 0.38 -14.84
N ALA A 80 -6.12 -0.12 -13.63
CA ALA A 80 -6.90 0.25 -12.45
C ALA A 80 -6.73 1.73 -12.09
N LEU A 81 -5.50 2.25 -12.11
CA LEU A 81 -5.22 3.67 -11.86
C LEU A 81 -5.91 4.57 -12.89
N ALA A 82 -5.81 4.22 -14.18
CA ALA A 82 -6.44 4.96 -15.27
C ALA A 82 -7.97 4.99 -15.12
N ARG A 83 -8.59 3.84 -14.83
CA ARG A 83 -10.05 3.72 -14.62
C ARG A 83 -10.56 4.61 -13.49
N PHE A 84 -9.78 4.76 -12.41
CA PHE A 84 -10.17 5.51 -11.22
C PHE A 84 -9.52 6.89 -11.10
N LYS A 85 -8.81 7.38 -12.13
CA LYS A 85 -8.05 8.64 -12.11
C LYS A 85 -8.83 9.82 -11.53
N ASN A 86 -10.10 9.97 -11.90
CA ASN A 86 -10.96 11.09 -11.44
C ASN A 86 -11.46 10.94 -9.98
N LYS A 87 -11.27 9.76 -9.38
CA LYS A 87 -11.68 9.42 -8.01
C LYS A 87 -10.49 9.31 -7.06
N ILE A 88 -9.27 9.23 -7.58
CA ILE A 88 -8.04 9.18 -6.81
C ILE A 88 -7.65 10.59 -6.37
N GLU A 89 -7.20 10.72 -5.12
CA GLU A 89 -6.69 11.97 -4.53
C GLU A 89 -5.17 11.94 -4.39
N THR A 90 -4.64 10.78 -3.97
CA THR A 90 -3.21 10.56 -3.74
C THR A 90 -2.86 9.14 -4.15
N VAL A 91 -1.68 8.94 -4.76
CA VAL A 91 -1.09 7.63 -5.02
C VAL A 91 0.37 7.63 -4.56
N ILE A 92 0.75 6.58 -3.84
CA ILE A 92 2.11 6.37 -3.34
C ILE A 92 2.50 4.92 -3.60
N PHE A 93 3.70 4.72 -4.12
CA PHE A 93 4.32 3.41 -4.32
C PHE A 93 5.60 3.32 -3.49
N GLY A 94 5.75 2.19 -2.81
CA GLY A 94 6.96 1.82 -2.09
C GLY A 94 7.60 0.61 -2.75
N ILE A 95 8.90 0.67 -3.04
CA ILE A 95 9.66 -0.41 -3.65
C ILE A 95 10.99 -0.55 -2.90
N ASP A 96 11.24 -1.74 -2.34
CA ASP A 96 12.55 -2.03 -1.75
C ASP A 96 13.55 -2.43 -2.84
N PRO A 97 14.76 -1.84 -2.85
CA PRO A 97 15.76 -2.11 -3.89
C PRO A 97 16.12 -3.59 -3.99
N GLY A 98 16.21 -4.09 -5.23
CA GLY A 98 16.64 -5.46 -5.52
C GLY A 98 15.55 -6.51 -5.34
N PHE A 99 14.30 -6.11 -5.04
CA PHE A 99 13.17 -7.03 -4.94
C PHE A 99 12.60 -7.43 -6.31
N LEU A 100 12.52 -6.48 -7.25
CA LEU A 100 11.91 -6.68 -8.56
C LEU A 100 12.96 -6.81 -9.65
N ALA A 101 12.81 -7.81 -10.52
CA ALA A 101 13.67 -7.98 -11.70
C ALA A 101 13.50 -6.83 -12.72
N ASN A 102 12.32 -6.21 -12.76
CA ASN A 102 11.99 -5.09 -13.63
C ASN A 102 11.85 -3.75 -12.88
N GLU A 103 12.64 -3.55 -11.83
CA GLU A 103 12.54 -2.40 -10.94
C GLU A 103 12.57 -1.03 -11.66
N GLU A 104 13.49 -0.84 -12.60
CA GLU A 104 13.62 0.43 -13.32
C GLU A 104 12.41 0.74 -14.22
N GLU A 105 11.88 -0.30 -14.90
CA GLU A 105 10.63 -0.22 -15.67
C GLU A 105 9.47 0.18 -14.75
N VAL A 106 9.35 -0.48 -13.59
CA VAL A 106 8.31 -0.23 -12.59
C VAL A 106 8.39 1.19 -12.04
N LYS A 107 9.59 1.68 -11.69
CA LYS A 107 9.78 3.05 -11.21
C LYS A 107 9.39 4.08 -12.26
N SER A 108 9.83 3.88 -13.51
CA SER A 108 9.52 4.78 -14.62
C SER A 108 8.01 4.90 -14.83
N GLU A 109 7.33 3.78 -15.05
CA GLU A 109 5.90 3.74 -15.36
C GLU A 109 5.04 4.23 -14.18
N LEU A 110 5.34 3.82 -12.95
CA LEU A 110 4.54 4.21 -11.79
C LEU A 110 4.74 5.69 -11.39
N SER A 111 5.88 6.29 -11.74
CA SER A 111 6.14 7.71 -11.47
C SER A 111 5.20 8.66 -12.23
N GLU A 112 4.60 8.22 -13.33
CA GLU A 112 3.58 8.96 -14.07
C GLU A 112 2.24 9.04 -13.31
N HIS A 113 2.02 8.15 -12.35
CA HIS A 113 0.76 7.99 -11.65
C HIS A 113 0.81 8.38 -10.17
N GLY A 114 1.99 8.46 -9.56
CA GLY A 114 2.14 8.76 -8.14
C GLY A 114 3.60 8.90 -7.70
N SER A 115 3.78 9.16 -6.40
CA SER A 115 5.13 9.20 -5.81
C SER A 115 5.70 7.79 -5.72
N VAL A 116 6.94 7.57 -6.15
CA VAL A 116 7.67 6.30 -6.02
C VAL A 116 8.85 6.50 -5.08
N THR A 117 8.94 5.68 -4.04
CA THR A 117 10.00 5.75 -3.02
C THR A 117 10.25 4.36 -2.40
N THR A 118 11.01 4.28 -1.31
CA THR A 118 11.20 3.01 -0.56
C THR A 118 9.91 2.61 0.16
N VAL A 119 9.75 1.33 0.54
CA VAL A 119 8.55 0.91 1.29
C VAL A 119 8.44 1.68 2.62
N SER A 120 9.56 1.82 3.34
CA SER A 120 9.61 2.55 4.61
C SER A 120 9.15 4.01 4.45
N ASP A 121 9.65 4.71 3.44
CA ASP A 121 9.27 6.11 3.17
C ASP A 121 7.82 6.21 2.70
N ALA A 122 7.36 5.29 1.85
CA ALA A 122 5.98 5.25 1.39
C ALA A 122 5.00 5.11 2.56
N VAL A 123 5.33 4.28 3.56
CA VAL A 123 4.57 4.17 4.81
C VAL A 123 4.51 5.51 5.55
N GLN A 124 5.65 6.22 5.69
CA GLN A 124 5.65 7.52 6.37
C GLN A 124 4.86 8.59 5.60
N ILE A 125 4.93 8.61 4.27
CA ILE A 125 4.14 9.53 3.43
C ILE A 125 2.65 9.19 3.55
N ALA A 126 2.27 7.91 3.53
CA ALA A 126 0.89 7.48 3.71
C ALA A 126 0.33 7.88 5.07
N LYS A 127 1.12 7.76 6.16
CA LYS A 127 0.71 8.21 7.50
C LYS A 127 0.38 9.70 7.55
N ARG A 128 1.20 10.53 6.89
CA ARG A 128 0.97 11.99 6.75
C ARG A 128 -0.22 12.30 5.86
N ASP A 129 -0.48 11.49 4.84
CA ASP A 129 -1.68 11.65 3.99
C ASP A 129 -2.96 11.34 4.77
N VAL A 130 -2.95 10.34 5.66
CA VAL A 130 -4.10 9.97 6.51
C VAL A 130 -4.51 11.11 7.46
N GLU A 131 -3.55 11.89 7.97
CA GLU A 131 -3.84 13.06 8.82
C GLU A 131 -4.66 14.13 8.08
N LYS A 132 -4.55 14.19 6.75
CA LYS A 132 -5.28 15.15 5.91
C LYS A 132 -6.75 14.77 5.73
N ILE A 133 -7.16 13.54 6.04
CA ILE A 133 -8.52 13.04 5.78
C ILE A 133 -9.55 13.67 6.72
N TRP A 134 -9.16 13.97 7.97
CA TRP A 134 -10.07 14.46 9.01
C TRP A 134 -9.63 15.78 9.66
N SER A 135 -8.58 16.42 9.13
CA SER A 135 -8.16 17.77 9.50
C SER A 135 -8.82 18.87 8.66
N SER A 136 -9.77 18.50 7.78
CA SER A 136 -10.62 19.41 6.97
C SER A 136 -12.05 19.46 7.49
#